data_AF-A0A3B0SMR2-F1
#
_entry.id   AF-A0A3B0SMR2-F1
#
_cell.length_a   1.000
_cell.length_b   1.000
_cell.length_c   1.000
_cell.angle_alpha   90.00
_cell.angle_beta   90.00
_cell.angle_gamma   90.00
#
_symmetry.space_group_name_H-M   'P 1'
#
loop_
_entity.id
_entity.type
_entity.pdbx_description
1 polymer ?
#
loop_
_entity_poly.entity_id
_entity_poly.type
_entity_poly.pdbx_seq_one_letter_code
_entity_poly.pdbx_strand_id
1 'polypeptide(L)'
;MKDEHKTSALNRLKTVRGHIDAVIRMVEEERYCPEIMKQVSALEGSLEGINRVLLQNHVETCVLEHVREGRSEQVVDELLETLRYAPSRPTSKGTP
;
A
#
# COMPACT_ATOMS: atom_id res chain seq x y z
N MET A 1 -11.64 12.05 -2.65
CA MET A 1 -10.30 11.77 -3.22
C MET A 1 -10.07 12.70 -4.39
N LYS A 2 -8.92 13.38 -4.46
CA LYS A 2 -8.54 14.21 -5.61
C LYS A 2 -8.35 13.36 -6.86
N ASP A 3 -8.65 13.90 -8.03
CA ASP A 3 -8.63 13.16 -9.30
C ASP A 3 -7.23 12.63 -9.66
N GLU A 4 -6.18 13.39 -9.35
CA GLU A 4 -4.79 12.97 -9.56
C GLU A 4 -4.45 11.70 -8.76
N HIS A 5 -4.80 11.68 -7.47
CA HIS A 5 -4.54 10.56 -6.58
C HIS A 5 -5.40 9.36 -6.96
N LYS A 6 -6.67 9.58 -7.32
CA LYS A 6 -7.58 8.54 -7.79
C LYS A 6 -7.03 7.86 -9.05
N THR A 7 -6.62 8.64 -10.03
CA THR A 7 -6.05 8.12 -11.29
C THR A 7 -4.76 7.35 -11.03
N SER A 8 -3.86 7.90 -10.22
CA SER A 8 -2.61 7.23 -9.82
C SER A 8 -2.86 5.90 -9.11
N ALA A 9 -3.75 5.87 -8.11
CA ALA A 9 -4.10 4.66 -7.37
C ALA A 9 -4.73 3.61 -8.29
N LEU A 10 -5.69 3.98 -9.14
CA LEU A 10 -6.33 3.06 -10.08
C LEU A 10 -5.34 2.46 -11.08
N ASN A 11 -4.42 3.26 -11.62
CA ASN A 11 -3.43 2.76 -12.56
C ASN A 11 -2.49 1.75 -11.89
N ARG A 12 -2.00 2.05 -10.68
CA ARG A 12 -1.15 1.15 -9.91
C ARG A 12 -1.87 -0.14 -9.52
N LEU A 13 -3.13 -0.05 -9.08
CA LEU A 13 -3.96 -1.23 -8.78
C LEU A 13 -4.16 -2.13 -10.01
N LYS A 14 -4.39 -1.55 -11.20
CA LYS A 14 -4.48 -2.32 -12.45
C LYS A 14 -3.17 -3.02 -12.80
N THR A 15 -2.02 -2.36 -12.58
CA THR A 15 -0.69 -2.97 -12.76
C THR A 15 -0.49 -4.12 -11.78
N VAL A 16 -0.79 -3.92 -10.50
CA VAL A 16 -0.70 -4.96 -9.45
C VAL A 16 -1.57 -6.16 -9.80
N ARG A 17 -2.80 -5.96 -10.29
CA ARG A 17 -3.66 -7.05 -10.75
C ARG A 17 -2.97 -7.90 -11.83
N GLY A 18 -2.40 -7.27 -12.86
CA GLY A 18 -1.67 -8.00 -13.90
C GLY A 18 -0.42 -8.72 -13.37
N HIS A 19 0.23 -8.17 -12.34
CA HIS A 19 1.37 -8.82 -11.68
C HIS A 19 0.92 -10.01 -10.82
N ILE A 20 -0.21 -9.92 -10.13
CA ILE A 20 -0.83 -11.06 -9.44
C ILE A 20 -1.15 -12.18 -10.44
N ASP A 21 -1.77 -11.86 -11.57
CA ASP A 21 -2.08 -12.84 -12.62
C ASP A 21 -0.80 -13.53 -13.13
N ALA A 22 0.31 -12.78 -13.25
CA ALA A 22 1.61 -13.36 -13.60
C ALA A 22 2.14 -14.31 -12.53
N VAL A 23 2.03 -13.95 -11.25
CA VAL A 23 2.45 -14.82 -10.13
C VAL A 23 1.61 -16.09 -10.06
N ILE A 24 0.29 -16.00 -10.29
CA ILE A 24 -0.59 -17.16 -10.36
C ILE A 24 -0.09 -18.13 -11.44
N ARG A 25 0.19 -17.64 -12.65
CA ARG A 25 0.77 -18.49 -13.72
C ARG A 25 2.08 -19.14 -13.31
N MET A 26 2.98 -18.42 -12.61
CA MET A 26 4.23 -19.01 -12.14
C MET A 26 4.00 -20.20 -11.19
N VAL A 27 2.95 -20.14 -10.37
CA VAL A 27 2.57 -21.24 -9.47
C VAL A 27 1.97 -22.40 -10.27
N GLU A 28 1.07 -22.12 -11.21
CA GLU A 28 0.46 -23.13 -12.09
C GLU A 28 1.51 -23.86 -12.95
N GLU A 29 2.57 -23.16 -13.36
CA GLU A 29 3.72 -23.68 -14.10
C GLU A 29 4.77 -24.36 -13.19
N GLU A 30 4.50 -24.51 -11.90
CA GLU A 30 5.40 -25.13 -10.91
C GLU A 30 6.82 -24.52 -10.90
N ARG A 31 6.92 -23.20 -11.09
CA ARG A 31 8.21 -22.50 -11.12
C ARG A 31 8.93 -22.54 -9.78
N TYR A 32 10.25 -22.36 -9.83
CA TYR A 32 11.11 -22.44 -8.66
C TYR A 32 10.68 -21.44 -7.56
N CYS A 33 10.37 -21.97 -6.36
CA CYS A 33 9.74 -21.19 -5.28
C CYS A 33 10.44 -19.86 -4.95
N PRO A 34 11.79 -19.78 -4.88
CA PRO A 34 12.46 -18.50 -4.64
C PRO A 34 12.20 -17.43 -5.70
N GLU A 35 11.92 -17.80 -6.95
CA GLU A 35 11.52 -16.84 -7.99
C GLU A 35 10.12 -16.30 -7.75
N ILE A 36 9.18 -17.17 -7.36
CA ILE A 36 7.81 -16.78 -6.99
C ILE A 36 7.85 -15.85 -5.78
N MET A 37 8.62 -16.19 -4.73
CA MET A 37 8.79 -15.36 -3.53
C MET A 37 9.34 -13.97 -3.84
N LYS A 38 10.27 -13.84 -4.80
CA LYS A 38 10.78 -12.53 -5.26
C LYS A 38 9.66 -11.71 -5.90
N GLN A 39 8.78 -12.33 -6.69
CA GLN A 39 7.65 -11.62 -7.30
C GLN A 39 6.60 -11.19 -6.27
N VAL A 40 6.32 -12.02 -5.27
CA VAL A 40 5.45 -11.66 -4.14
C VAL A 40 6.05 -10.46 -3.38
N SER A 41 7.36 -10.46 -3.13
CA SER A 41 8.04 -9.32 -2.48
C SER A 41 7.94 -8.02 -3.31
N ALA A 42 7.96 -8.13 -4.64
CA ALA A 42 7.77 -6.98 -5.54
C ALA A 42 6.31 -6.47 -5.54
N LEU A 43 5.33 -7.38 -5.42
CA LEU A 43 3.93 -7.02 -5.21
C LEU A 43 3.72 -6.25 -3.90
N GLU A 44 4.33 -6.70 -2.80
CA GLU A 44 4.28 -5.99 -1.51
C GLU A 44 4.78 -4.55 -1.64
N GLY A 45 5.92 -4.32 -2.30
CA GLY A 45 6.43 -2.97 -2.54
C GLY A 45 5.50 -2.11 -3.41
N SER A 46 4.82 -2.73 -4.38
CA SER A 46 3.84 -2.04 -5.22
C SER A 46 2.58 -1.66 -4.43
N LEU A 47 2.10 -2.54 -3.56
CA LEU A 47 0.99 -2.28 -2.64
C LEU A 47 1.35 -1.18 -1.64
N GLU A 48 2.56 -1.17 -1.10
CA GLU A 48 3.04 -0.09 -0.23
C GLU A 48 3.02 1.26 -0.96
N GLY A 49 3.45 1.30 -2.23
CA GLY A 49 3.36 2.49 -3.07
C GLY A 49 1.92 2.97 -3.29
N ILE A 50 0.94 2.07 -3.41
CA ILE A 50 -0.49 2.42 -3.50
C ILE A 50 -0.98 3.00 -2.18
N ASN A 51 -0.66 2.37 -1.05
CA ASN A 51 -1.03 2.86 0.27
C ASN A 51 -0.52 4.28 0.53
N ARG A 52 0.70 4.61 0.08
CA ARG A 52 1.24 5.97 0.19
C ARG A 52 0.41 7.01 -0.58
N VAL A 53 -0.07 6.67 -1.79
CA VAL A 53 -0.95 7.56 -2.58
C VAL A 53 -2.29 7.76 -1.88
N LEU A 54 -2.88 6.69 -1.34
CA LEU A 54 -4.14 6.76 -0.60
C LEU A 54 -4.00 7.60 0.68
N LEU A 55 -2.93 7.37 1.43
CA LEU A 55 -2.59 8.11 2.64
C LEU A 55 -2.40 9.59 2.35
N GLN A 56 -1.61 9.94 1.33
CA GLN A 56 -1.41 11.32 0.91
C GLN A 56 -2.75 12.00 0.60
N ASN A 57 -3.61 11.35 -0.19
CA ASN A 57 -4.93 11.88 -0.44
C ASN A 57 -5.74 12.10 0.85
N HIS A 58 -5.75 11.11 1.75
CA HIS A 58 -6.52 11.18 2.98
C HIS A 58 -6.09 12.38 3.86
N VAL A 59 -4.78 12.61 3.98
CA VAL A 59 -4.22 13.78 4.68
C VAL A 59 -4.64 15.09 4.01
N GLU A 60 -4.55 15.17 2.68
CA GLU A 60 -4.88 16.38 1.93
C GLU A 60 -6.38 16.69 1.85
N THR A 61 -7.26 15.72 2.13
CA THR A 61 -8.72 15.90 2.08
C THR A 61 -9.36 15.75 3.46
N CYS A 62 -9.47 14.52 3.96
CA CYS A 62 -10.29 14.20 5.12
C CYS A 62 -9.68 14.79 6.40
N VAL A 63 -8.37 14.63 6.60
CA VAL A 63 -7.68 15.15 7.79
C VAL A 63 -7.76 16.67 7.83
N LEU A 64 -7.47 17.35 6.71
CA LEU A 64 -7.49 18.81 6.65
C LEU A 64 -8.88 19.39 6.93
N GLU A 65 -9.94 18.74 6.42
CA GLU A 65 -11.33 19.11 6.69
C GLU A 65 -11.69 18.93 8.17
N HIS A 66 -11.36 17.79 8.77
CA HIS A 66 -11.62 17.52 10.20
C HIS A 66 -10.88 18.49 11.12
N VAL A 67 -9.64 18.86 10.79
CA VAL A 67 -8.88 19.86 11.52
C VAL A 67 -9.56 21.23 11.47
N ARG A 68 -10.08 21.64 10.29
CA ARG A 68 -10.82 22.91 10.14
C ARG A 68 -12.12 22.92 10.95
N GLU A 69 -12.72 21.76 11.17
CA GLU A 69 -13.96 21.60 11.94
C GLU A 69 -13.73 21.35 13.43
N GLY A 70 -12.49 21.48 13.92
CA GLY A 70 -12.14 21.29 15.33
C GLY A 70 -12.18 19.85 15.81
N ARG A 71 -12.17 18.86 14.90
CA ARG A 71 -12.16 17.42 15.19
C ARG A 71 -10.76 16.80 15.03
N SER A 72 -9.72 17.54 15.40
CA SER A 72 -8.32 17.12 15.20
C SER A 72 -7.94 15.86 15.99
N GLU A 73 -8.38 15.70 17.23
CA GLU A 73 -8.05 14.51 18.04
C GLU A 73 -8.64 13.23 17.43
N GLN A 74 -9.92 13.26 17.07
CA GLN A 74 -10.63 12.11 16.48
C GLN A 74 -9.96 11.63 15.18
N VAL A 75 -9.60 12.56 14.29
CA VAL A 75 -9.00 12.20 13.00
C VAL A 75 -7.56 11.74 13.13
N VAL A 76 -6.83 12.20 14.15
CA VAL A 76 -5.49 11.68 14.46
C VAL A 76 -5.57 10.25 14.97
N ASP A 77 -6.50 9.94 15.85
CA ASP A 77 -6.70 8.57 16.36
C ASP A 77 -7.08 7.59 15.24
N GLU A 78 -7.99 7.98 14.35
CA GLU A 78 -8.37 7.21 13.15
C GLU A 78 -7.17 6.97 12.23
N LEU A 79 -6.36 8.00 11.99
CA LEU A 79 -5.19 7.89 11.14
C LEU A 79 -4.15 6.95 11.75
N LEU A 80 -3.89 7.07 13.05
CA LEU A 80 -2.99 6.18 13.78
C LEU A 80 -3.49 4.74 13.74
N GLU A 81 -4.81 4.51 13.82
CA GLU A 81 -5.39 3.18 13.65
C GLU A 81 -5.13 2.59 12.29
N THR A 82 -5.34 3.38 11.24
CA THR A 82 -5.10 2.96 9.85
C THR A 82 -3.63 2.59 9.63
N LEU A 83 -2.69 3.33 10.23
CA LEU A 83 -1.26 3.05 10.12
C LEU A 83 -0.81 1.82 10.92
N ARG A 84 -1.50 1.43 12.01
CA ARG A 84 -1.19 0.21 12.77
C ARG A 84 -1.38 -1.08 11.97
N TYR A 85 -2.23 -1.06 10.94
CA TYR A 85 -2.41 -2.19 10.02
C TYR A 85 -1.33 -2.30 8.94
N ALA A 86 -0.42 -1.32 8.83
CA ALA A 86 0.76 -1.49 7.98
C ALA A 86 1.63 -2.60 8.60
N PRO A 87 1.95 -3.69 7.87
CA PRO A 87 2.78 -4.76 8.42
C PRO A 87 4.10 -4.14 8.85
N SER A 88 4.39 -4.21 10.14
CA SER A 88 5.68 -3.83 10.70
C SER A 88 6.72 -4.76 10.08
N ARG A 89 7.44 -4.28 9.06
CA ARG A 89 8.57 -5.02 8.51
C ARG A 89 9.60 -5.14 9.64
N PRO A 90 10.00 -6.35 10.08
CA PRO A 90 11.14 -6.44 10.97
C PRO A 90 12.33 -5.86 10.21
N THR A 91 12.92 -4.80 10.77
CA THR A 91 14.23 -4.31 10.30
C THR A 91 15.15 -5.52 10.31
N SER A 92 15.66 -5.94 9.15
CA SER A 92 16.77 -6.89 9.10
C SER A 92 17.94 -6.20 9.80
N LYS A 93 18.08 -6.42 11.11
CA LYS A 93 19.33 -6.17 11.80
C LYS A 93 20.39 -7.02 11.11
N GLY A 94 21.53 -6.39 10.88
CA GLY A 94 22.61 -6.88 10.04
C GLY A 94 23.05 -8.30 10.34
N THR A 95 23.65 -8.90 9.34
CA THR A 95 24.43 -10.13 9.46
C THR A 95 25.79 -9.87 8.84
N PRO A 96 26.83 -10.53 9.37
CA PRO A 96 27.77 -10.05 10.37
C PRO A 96 28.68 -8.90 9.89
#